data_AF-A0AAV1UWL9-F1
#
_entry.id   AF-A0AAV1UWL9-F1
#
_cell.length_a   1.000
_cell.length_b   1.000
_cell.length_c   1.000
_cell.angle_alpha   90.00
_cell.angle_beta   90.00
_cell.angle_gamma   90.00
#
_symmetry.space_group_name_H-M   'P 1'
#
loop_
_entity.id
_entity.type
_entity.pdbx_description
1 polymer ?
#
loop_
_entity_poly.entity_id
_entity_poly.type
_entity_poly.pdbx_seq_one_letter_code
_entity_poly.pdbx_strand_id
1 'polypeptide(L)'
;MLEACTASKTKSFSPFVVEVDILKDQEAESVFGHHMLSERDVKNVALQNAQSIKQVQDELLTSPWSSATVHVEGAAGEQVRDDRVQFVDHSEVFGWDSRRRIRGSEVAFVFTKRFTTSLSVLEIMQQTWADGMHLEGARRFKYDVQRLDMLQEVNTNAYVLGRDVRSPDEKTVFRTTLLRYRTKMTEKVLRLPDSASLLSSGETTVEFNPRLRATRYVIGTQSLNPAANSGAKLLPERAGIEPSAPLVWAELALIIELLQVYDCVTGEDKYVHVRWSGTTNYGSTFDAHRNAADVVTSIMRWELDTIAPAIQLSLLNMEVTGERDVTQETGKSAA
;
A
#
# COMPACT_ATOMS: atom_id res chain seq x y z
N MET A 1 -5.39 -0.44 28.31
CA MET A 1 -4.54 -1.05 27.26
C MET A 1 -4.22 -0.01 26.18
N LEU A 2 -3.76 1.18 26.62
CA LEU A 2 -3.69 2.42 25.81
C LEU A 2 -2.56 3.34 26.34
N GLU A 3 -1.41 2.74 26.67
CA GLU A 3 -0.24 3.46 27.22
C GLU A 3 1.05 3.14 26.43
N ALA A 4 0.96 3.18 25.10
CA ALA A 4 2.14 3.18 24.23
C ALA A 4 2.11 4.30 23.17
N CYS A 5 1.25 5.31 23.37
CA CYS A 5 1.37 6.61 22.71
C CYS A 5 2.23 7.55 23.58
N THR A 6 3.34 7.05 24.10
CA THR A 6 4.35 7.89 24.75
C THR A 6 5.47 8.11 23.76
N ALA A 7 5.76 9.40 23.55
CA ALA A 7 6.81 9.93 22.72
C ALA A 7 8.16 9.23 23.02
N SER A 8 8.48 8.19 22.25
CA SER A 8 9.86 7.80 22.09
C SER A 8 10.45 8.76 21.07
N LYS A 9 11.53 9.45 21.45
CA LYS A 9 12.39 10.22 20.56
C LYS A 9 12.97 9.25 19.52
N THR A 10 12.16 8.87 18.53
CA THR A 10 12.63 8.20 17.34
C THR A 10 13.52 9.21 16.64
N LYS A 11 14.83 8.94 16.66
CA LYS A 11 15.82 9.52 15.76
C LYS A 11 15.14 9.76 14.40
N SER A 12 15.22 10.99 13.87
CA SER A 12 14.42 11.32 12.69
C SER A 12 14.64 10.24 11.65
N PHE A 13 13.54 9.76 11.06
CA PHE A 13 13.63 9.14 9.75
C PHE A 13 14.52 10.07 8.92
N SER A 14 15.55 9.54 8.26
CA SER A 14 16.47 10.35 7.44
C SER A 14 15.65 11.40 6.68
N PRO A 15 16.07 12.67 6.62
CA PRO A 15 15.28 13.70 5.94
C PRO A 15 15.30 13.35 4.46
N PHE A 16 14.34 12.54 4.02
CA PHE A 16 14.05 12.33 2.62
C PHE A 16 13.36 13.60 2.16
N VAL A 17 14.16 14.62 1.92
CA VAL A 17 13.71 15.89 1.36
C VAL A 17 13.31 15.57 -0.07
N VAL A 18 12.04 15.81 -0.38
CA VAL A 18 11.54 15.72 -1.74
C VAL A 18 11.37 17.16 -2.19
N GLU A 19 12.28 17.62 -3.06
CA GLU A 19 12.13 18.92 -3.69
C GLU A 19 11.05 18.81 -4.78
N VAL A 20 9.86 19.30 -4.48
CA VAL A 20 8.74 19.37 -5.43
C VAL A 20 8.16 20.77 -5.39
N ASP A 21 7.85 21.32 -6.57
CA ASP A 21 7.13 22.58 -6.67
C ASP A 21 5.75 22.46 -6.01
N ILE A 22 5.55 23.20 -4.93
CA ILE A 22 4.26 23.27 -4.24
C ILE A 22 3.34 24.20 -5.02
N LEU A 23 2.13 23.71 -5.30
CA LEU A 23 1.10 24.48 -5.95
C LEU A 23 0.72 25.68 -5.08
N LYS A 24 0.48 26.84 -5.70
CA LYS A 24 0.07 28.05 -4.96
C LYS A 24 -1.26 27.79 -4.25
N ASP A 25 -1.41 28.28 -3.02
CA ASP A 25 -2.60 28.05 -2.18
C ASP A 25 -3.93 28.33 -2.91
N GLN A 26 -4.02 29.44 -3.64
CA GLN A 26 -5.22 29.80 -4.41
C GLN A 26 -5.53 28.77 -5.52
N GLU A 27 -4.51 28.20 -6.15
CA GLU A 27 -4.68 27.18 -7.17
C GLU A 27 -5.03 25.83 -6.53
N ALA A 28 -4.40 25.48 -5.41
CA ALA A 28 -4.74 24.28 -4.63
C ALA A 28 -6.19 24.29 -4.14
N GLU A 29 -6.66 25.42 -3.61
CA GLU A 29 -8.04 25.59 -3.18
C GLU A 29 -9.01 25.54 -4.38
N SER A 30 -8.74 26.29 -5.46
CA SER A 30 -9.66 26.38 -6.60
C SER A 30 -9.79 25.08 -7.41
N VAL A 31 -8.71 24.31 -7.52
CA VAL A 31 -8.67 23.06 -8.30
C VAL A 31 -9.07 21.85 -7.45
N PHE A 32 -8.50 21.75 -6.25
CA PHE A 32 -8.59 20.56 -5.40
C PHE A 32 -9.45 20.76 -4.15
N GLY A 33 -10.03 21.95 -3.93
CA GLY A 33 -10.76 22.26 -2.70
C GLY A 33 -9.88 22.12 -1.46
N HIS A 34 -8.56 22.25 -1.61
CA HIS A 34 -7.61 21.97 -0.54
C HIS A 34 -7.57 23.10 0.48
N HIS A 35 -7.63 22.71 1.75
CA HIS A 35 -7.38 23.58 2.89
C HIS A 35 -6.17 23.07 3.68
N MET A 36 -5.33 24.01 4.14
CA MET A 36 -4.12 23.71 4.88
C MET A 36 -4.40 22.83 6.11
N LEU A 37 -3.62 21.76 6.24
CA LEU A 37 -3.66 20.87 7.39
C LEU A 37 -2.58 21.22 8.41
N SER A 38 -2.93 21.11 9.69
CA SER A 38 -1.95 21.12 10.78
C SER A 38 -1.37 19.72 11.04
N GLU A 39 -0.26 19.63 11.78
CA GLU A 39 0.27 18.34 12.24
C GLU A 39 -0.73 17.55 13.11
N ARG A 40 -1.62 18.24 13.83
CA ARG A 40 -2.67 17.59 14.62
C ARG A 40 -3.67 16.90 13.69
N ASP A 41 -4.06 17.55 12.60
CA ASP A 41 -4.98 16.99 11.62
C ASP A 41 -4.37 15.74 10.96
N VAL A 42 -3.09 15.82 10.57
CA VAL A 42 -2.35 14.66 10.04
C VAL A 42 -2.36 13.49 11.00
N LYS A 43 -2.11 13.71 12.30
CA LYS A 43 -2.13 12.64 13.31
C LYS A 43 -3.52 11.99 13.42
N ASN A 44 -4.57 12.80 13.40
CA ASN A 44 -5.95 12.31 13.49
C ASN A 44 -6.33 11.48 12.26
N VAL A 45 -6.05 12.00 11.05
CA VAL A 45 -6.33 11.31 9.78
C VAL A 45 -5.52 10.02 9.68
N ALA A 46 -4.23 10.03 10.04
CA ALA A 46 -3.39 8.84 10.02
C ALA A 46 -3.87 7.76 11.00
N LEU A 47 -4.35 8.17 12.19
CA LEU A 47 -4.94 7.26 13.17
C LEU A 47 -6.25 6.65 12.65
N GLN A 48 -7.13 7.46 12.08
CA GLN A 48 -8.39 6.99 11.48
C GLN A 48 -8.14 6.01 10.33
N ASN A 49 -7.21 6.33 9.42
CA ASN A 49 -6.82 5.45 8.33
C ASN A 49 -6.27 4.12 8.87
N ALA A 50 -5.36 4.15 9.86
CA ALA A 50 -4.84 2.93 10.48
C ALA A 50 -5.93 2.06 11.13
N GLN A 51 -6.92 2.66 11.77
CA GLN A 51 -8.05 1.95 12.37
C GLN A 51 -8.97 1.34 11.30
N SER A 52 -9.32 2.11 10.27
CA SER A 52 -10.14 1.66 9.14
C SER A 52 -9.49 0.49 8.40
N ILE A 53 -8.21 0.62 8.04
CA ILE A 53 -7.49 -0.45 7.35
C ILE A 53 -7.30 -1.67 8.24
N LYS A 54 -7.11 -1.50 9.56
CA LYS A 54 -7.08 -2.65 10.46
C LYS A 54 -8.42 -3.42 10.44
N GLN A 55 -9.55 -2.72 10.42
CA GLN A 55 -10.86 -3.39 10.30
C GLN A 55 -10.98 -4.16 8.99
N VAL A 56 -10.50 -3.59 7.88
CA VAL A 56 -10.45 -4.27 6.57
C VAL A 56 -9.56 -5.51 6.62
N GLN A 57 -8.40 -5.42 7.27
CA GLN A 57 -7.51 -6.57 7.47
C GLN A 57 -8.17 -7.66 8.30
N ASP A 58 -8.76 -7.30 9.43
CA ASP A 58 -9.46 -8.23 10.30
C ASP A 58 -10.62 -8.89 9.54
N GLU A 59 -11.44 -8.13 8.80
CA GLU A 59 -12.52 -8.65 7.96
C GLU A 59 -12.02 -9.64 6.90
N LEU A 60 -11.03 -9.25 6.09
CA LEU A 60 -10.63 -10.02 4.91
C LEU A 60 -9.69 -11.20 5.23
N LEU A 61 -8.93 -11.13 6.33
CA LEU A 61 -8.01 -12.21 6.74
C LEU A 61 -8.65 -13.22 7.70
N THR A 62 -9.73 -12.87 8.40
CA THR A 62 -10.40 -13.81 9.33
C THR A 62 -11.67 -14.43 8.76
N SER A 63 -12.23 -13.88 7.68
CA SER A 63 -13.44 -14.42 7.07
C SER A 63 -13.20 -15.86 6.57
N PRO A 64 -13.99 -16.85 7.04
CA PRO A 64 -13.87 -18.21 6.58
C PRO A 64 -14.17 -18.27 5.07
N TRP A 65 -13.24 -18.86 4.33
CA TRP A 65 -13.37 -19.11 2.90
C TRP A 65 -14.65 -19.92 2.64
N SER A 66 -15.62 -19.30 1.96
CA SER A 66 -16.76 -20.02 1.42
C SER A 66 -16.47 -20.38 -0.03
N SER A 67 -15.92 -21.58 -0.24
CA SER A 67 -15.89 -22.21 -1.58
C SER A 67 -17.27 -22.63 -2.06
N ALA A 68 -18.30 -22.47 -1.21
CA ALA A 68 -19.65 -22.92 -1.51
C ALA A 68 -20.19 -22.06 -2.65
N THR A 69 -20.00 -22.58 -3.86
CA THR A 69 -20.92 -22.41 -4.97
C THR A 69 -22.30 -22.74 -4.40
N VAL A 70 -23.05 -21.72 -3.98
CA VAL A 70 -24.44 -21.92 -3.59
C VAL A 70 -25.16 -22.24 -4.89
N HIS A 71 -25.32 -23.54 -5.16
CA HIS A 71 -26.27 -24.01 -6.16
C HIS A 71 -27.66 -23.65 -5.64
N VAL A 72 -28.12 -22.44 -5.95
CA VAL A 72 -29.55 -22.17 -5.96
C VAL A 72 -30.05 -22.73 -7.28
N GLU A 73 -30.68 -23.90 -7.24
CA GLU A 73 -31.50 -24.39 -8.36
C GLU A 73 -32.67 -23.41 -8.54
N GLY A 74 -32.43 -22.35 -9.30
CA GLY A 74 -33.48 -21.55 -9.92
C GLY A 74 -33.94 -22.28 -11.17
N ALA A 75 -35.24 -22.58 -11.26
CA ALA A 75 -35.85 -22.98 -12.52
C ALA A 75 -35.49 -21.94 -13.58
N ALA A 76 -34.80 -22.38 -14.64
CA ALA A 76 -34.21 -21.59 -15.72
C ALA A 76 -32.89 -20.87 -15.41
N GLY A 77 -31.83 -21.62 -15.06
CA GLY A 77 -30.47 -21.46 -15.61
C GLY A 77 -29.70 -20.14 -15.45
N GLU A 78 -30.26 -19.12 -14.81
CA GLU A 78 -29.61 -17.84 -14.56
C GLU A 78 -29.01 -17.85 -13.15
N GLN A 79 -27.68 -17.74 -13.07
CA GLN A 79 -26.96 -17.56 -11.81
C GLN A 79 -27.31 -16.19 -11.22
N VAL A 80 -28.34 -16.14 -10.37
CA VAL A 80 -28.63 -14.95 -9.56
C VAL A 80 -27.62 -14.92 -8.41
N ARG A 81 -26.58 -14.10 -8.52
CA ARG A 81 -25.73 -13.72 -7.38
C ARG A 81 -26.61 -12.99 -6.37
N ASP A 82 -26.79 -13.56 -5.18
CA ASP A 82 -27.44 -12.85 -4.08
C ASP A 82 -26.50 -11.77 -3.55
N ASP A 83 -26.82 -10.50 -3.82
CA ASP A 83 -26.08 -9.31 -3.35
C ASP A 83 -25.97 -9.22 -1.82
N ARG A 84 -26.69 -10.06 -1.06
CA ARG A 84 -26.62 -10.11 0.41
C ARG A 84 -25.49 -10.99 0.95
N VAL A 85 -24.95 -11.91 0.15
CA VAL A 85 -23.86 -12.79 0.58
C VAL A 85 -22.53 -12.13 0.25
N GLN A 86 -21.79 -11.75 1.29
CA GLN A 86 -20.50 -11.08 1.16
C GLN A 86 -19.44 -12.11 0.77
N PHE A 87 -19.11 -12.17 -0.51
CA PHE A 87 -18.02 -13.02 -0.98
C PHE A 87 -16.68 -12.27 -0.91
N VAL A 88 -15.76 -12.82 -0.13
CA VAL A 88 -14.34 -12.44 -0.20
C VAL A 88 -13.70 -13.30 -1.27
N ASP A 89 -13.30 -12.67 -2.36
CA ASP A 89 -12.48 -13.30 -3.39
C ASP A 89 -11.08 -13.54 -2.81
N HIS A 90 -10.58 -14.76 -2.92
CA HIS A 90 -9.22 -15.10 -2.53
C HIS A 90 -8.51 -15.83 -3.66
N SER A 91 -7.30 -15.37 -3.96
CA SER A 91 -6.47 -15.91 -5.03
C SER A 91 -5.00 -15.76 -4.68
N GLU A 92 -4.16 -16.65 -5.20
CA GLU A 92 -2.72 -16.50 -5.16
C GLU A 92 -2.23 -16.00 -6.53
N VAL A 93 -1.53 -14.87 -6.57
CA VAL A 93 -1.06 -14.25 -7.80
C VAL A 93 0.42 -13.90 -7.65
N PHE A 94 1.29 -14.61 -8.38
CA PHE A 94 2.75 -14.44 -8.29
C PHE A 94 3.30 -14.50 -6.85
N GLY A 95 2.78 -15.41 -6.02
CA GLY A 95 3.18 -15.58 -4.62
C GLY A 95 2.61 -14.53 -3.65
N TRP A 96 1.70 -13.66 -4.11
CA TRP A 96 0.87 -12.83 -3.24
C TRP A 96 -0.40 -13.57 -2.86
N ASP A 97 -0.69 -13.66 -1.56
CA ASP A 97 -2.04 -13.98 -1.07
C ASP A 97 -2.90 -12.72 -1.22
N SER A 98 -3.88 -12.77 -2.11
CA SER A 98 -4.82 -11.70 -2.41
C SER A 98 -6.18 -12.01 -1.79
N ARG A 99 -6.65 -11.14 -0.90
CA ARG A 99 -8.02 -11.12 -0.37
C ARG A 99 -8.71 -9.86 -0.83
N ARG A 100 -9.86 -9.96 -1.46
CA ARG A 100 -10.59 -8.80 -1.99
C ARG A 100 -12.09 -8.94 -1.76
N ARG A 101 -12.75 -7.80 -1.61
CA ARG A 101 -14.19 -7.70 -1.53
C ARG A 101 -14.66 -6.52 -2.37
N ILE A 102 -15.69 -6.73 -3.18
CA ILE A 102 -16.35 -5.66 -3.93
C ILE A 102 -17.78 -5.55 -3.40
N ARG A 103 -18.20 -4.34 -3.03
CA ARG A 103 -19.59 -4.03 -2.62
C ARG A 103 -20.03 -2.75 -3.32
N GLY A 104 -20.94 -2.85 -4.29
CA GLY A 104 -21.37 -1.69 -5.08
C GLY A 104 -20.17 -1.08 -5.80
N SER A 105 -19.85 0.17 -5.48
CA SER A 105 -18.69 0.91 -6.04
C SER A 105 -17.43 0.85 -5.16
N GLU A 106 -17.50 0.18 -4.00
CA GLU A 106 -16.37 0.03 -3.08
C GLU A 106 -15.60 -1.26 -3.36
N VAL A 107 -14.27 -1.15 -3.36
CA VAL A 107 -13.34 -2.28 -3.29
C VAL A 107 -12.61 -2.21 -1.96
N ALA A 108 -12.53 -3.31 -1.24
CA ALA A 108 -11.63 -3.52 -0.12
C ALA A 108 -10.65 -4.64 -0.45
N PHE A 109 -9.40 -4.51 -0.04
CA PHE A 109 -8.38 -5.51 -0.37
C PHE A 109 -7.28 -5.62 0.69
N VAL A 110 -6.67 -6.81 0.73
CA VAL A 110 -5.43 -7.12 1.44
C VAL A 110 -4.59 -8.02 0.55
N PHE A 111 -3.36 -7.62 0.29
CA PHE A 111 -2.35 -8.43 -0.36
C PHE A 111 -1.21 -8.65 0.61
N THR A 112 -0.77 -9.90 0.77
CA THR A 112 0.40 -10.22 1.59
C THR A 112 1.40 -11.06 0.81
N LYS A 113 2.69 -10.80 1.05
CA LYS A 113 3.78 -11.61 0.52
C LYS A 113 4.96 -11.59 1.47
N ARG A 114 5.63 -12.74 1.56
CA ARG A 114 6.83 -12.92 2.38
C ARG A 114 8.05 -13.09 1.48
N PHE A 115 9.10 -12.34 1.78
CA PHE A 115 10.40 -12.42 1.12
C PHE A 115 11.41 -12.95 2.14
N THR A 116 12.01 -14.10 1.85
CA THR A 116 12.98 -14.77 2.73
C THR A 116 14.42 -14.31 2.47
N THR A 117 14.69 -13.71 1.31
CA THR A 117 15.97 -13.07 1.00
C THR A 117 16.18 -11.86 1.90
N SER A 118 17.42 -11.59 2.28
CA SER A 118 17.79 -10.36 2.99
C SER A 118 17.47 -9.15 2.11
N LEU A 119 16.59 -8.28 2.59
CA LEU A 119 16.16 -7.07 1.88
C LEU A 119 16.29 -5.88 2.80
N SER A 120 16.82 -4.77 2.27
CA SER A 120 16.81 -3.50 3.00
C SER A 120 15.40 -2.90 2.96
N VAL A 121 14.61 -3.16 4.00
CA VAL A 121 13.27 -2.54 4.15
C VAL A 121 13.34 -1.02 4.08
N LEU A 122 14.43 -0.43 4.56
CA LEU A 122 14.62 1.01 4.50
C LEU A 122 14.75 1.51 3.05
N GLU A 123 15.55 0.86 2.21
CA GLU A 123 15.70 1.23 0.79
C GLU A 123 14.40 1.02 0.02
N ILE A 124 13.71 -0.09 0.25
CA ILE A 124 12.40 -0.36 -0.38
C ILE A 124 11.38 0.72 0.02
N MET A 125 11.34 1.08 1.30
CA MET A 125 10.48 2.17 1.81
C MET A 125 10.83 3.52 1.17
N GLN A 126 12.11 3.80 0.98
CA GLN A 126 12.58 5.03 0.36
C GLN A 126 12.15 5.12 -1.09
N GLN A 127 12.39 4.07 -1.86
CA GLN A 127 12.03 4.02 -3.27
C GLN A 127 10.51 4.12 -3.44
N THR A 128 9.74 3.33 -2.68
CA THR A 128 8.27 3.38 -2.67
C THR A 128 7.72 4.75 -2.27
N TRP A 129 8.39 5.42 -1.33
CA TRP A 129 8.04 6.78 -0.94
C TRP A 129 8.28 7.73 -2.11
N ALA A 130 9.51 7.80 -2.61
CA ALA A 130 9.96 8.72 -3.65
C ALA A 130 9.15 8.59 -4.96
N ASP A 131 8.88 7.36 -5.41
CA ASP A 131 8.08 7.12 -6.61
C ASP A 131 6.64 7.64 -6.43
N GLY A 132 6.08 7.57 -5.22
CA GLY A 132 4.76 8.09 -4.92
C GLY A 132 4.66 9.62 -4.81
N MET A 133 5.78 10.35 -4.86
CA MET A 133 5.81 11.81 -4.70
C MET A 133 5.88 12.59 -6.02
N HIS A 134 6.19 11.92 -7.14
CA HIS A 134 6.33 12.55 -8.46
C HIS A 134 5.48 11.83 -9.50
N LEU A 135 5.01 12.57 -10.51
CA LEU A 135 4.13 12.03 -11.55
C LEU A 135 4.74 10.82 -12.28
N GLU A 136 5.99 10.91 -12.71
CA GLU A 136 6.66 9.83 -13.44
C GLU A 136 6.85 8.58 -12.57
N GLY A 137 7.16 8.74 -11.28
CA GLY A 137 7.21 7.63 -10.33
C GLY A 137 5.84 6.99 -10.13
N ALA A 138 4.78 7.79 -9.95
CA ALA A 138 3.43 7.29 -9.76
C ALA A 138 2.93 6.53 -11.00
N ARG A 139 3.33 6.96 -12.20
CA ARG A 139 3.02 6.30 -13.48
C ARG A 139 3.68 4.93 -13.63
N ARG A 140 4.82 4.68 -12.98
CA ARG A 140 5.45 3.34 -12.97
C ARG A 140 4.52 2.29 -12.39
N PHE A 141 3.81 2.63 -11.32
CA PHE A 141 2.88 1.69 -10.69
C PHE A 141 1.50 1.75 -11.34
N LYS A 142 1.01 2.96 -11.63
CA LYS A 142 -0.34 3.19 -12.14
C LYS A 142 -0.29 4.17 -13.32
N TYR A 143 -0.24 3.62 -14.54
CA TYR A 143 0.05 4.34 -15.79
C TYR A 143 -1.00 5.40 -16.18
N ASP A 144 -2.23 5.27 -15.70
CA ASP A 144 -3.37 6.13 -15.99
C ASP A 144 -3.40 7.43 -15.12
N VAL A 145 -2.38 7.64 -14.28
CA VAL A 145 -2.18 8.91 -13.57
C VAL A 145 -1.80 10.00 -14.56
N GLN A 146 -2.67 11.00 -14.68
CA GLN A 146 -2.46 12.12 -15.58
C GLN A 146 -1.80 13.31 -14.87
N ARG A 147 -2.10 13.47 -13.58
CA ARG A 147 -1.64 14.59 -12.77
C ARG A 147 -1.31 14.13 -11.37
N LEU A 148 -0.22 14.67 -10.83
CA LEU A 148 0.14 14.55 -9.43
C LEU A 148 0.85 15.84 -9.02
N ASP A 149 0.21 16.64 -8.18
CA ASP A 149 0.75 17.93 -7.72
C ASP A 149 0.91 17.92 -6.20
N MET A 150 1.98 18.56 -5.72
CA MET A 150 2.16 18.82 -4.30
C MET A 150 1.31 20.01 -3.88
N LEU A 151 0.37 19.80 -2.95
CA LEU A 151 -0.50 20.87 -2.45
C LEU A 151 0.02 21.46 -1.14
N GLN A 152 0.65 20.65 -0.31
CA GLN A 152 1.20 21.07 0.97
C GLN A 152 2.28 20.10 1.46
N GLU A 153 3.40 20.62 1.93
CA GLU A 153 4.26 19.91 2.87
C GLU A 153 3.82 20.24 4.31
N VAL A 154 3.28 19.25 5.04
CA VAL A 154 2.87 19.46 6.43
C VAL A 154 4.07 19.28 7.36
N ASN A 155 4.88 18.26 7.09
CA ASN A 155 6.19 18.02 7.71
C ASN A 155 6.97 16.99 6.87
N THR A 156 8.20 16.68 7.30
CA THR A 156 9.10 15.74 6.61
C THR A 156 8.58 14.31 6.45
N ASN A 157 7.43 13.96 7.04
CA ASN A 157 6.82 12.63 6.95
C ASN A 157 5.37 12.68 6.45
N ALA A 158 4.83 13.85 6.08
CA ALA A 158 3.44 13.99 5.69
C ALA A 158 3.25 15.12 4.67
N TYR A 159 2.64 14.78 3.55
CA TYR A 159 2.41 15.66 2.41
C TYR A 159 0.97 15.51 1.93
N VAL A 160 0.42 16.59 1.38
CA VAL A 160 -0.87 16.58 0.71
C VAL A 160 -0.65 16.69 -0.79
N LEU A 161 -1.24 15.75 -1.53
CA LEU A 161 -1.08 15.61 -2.98
C LEU A 161 -2.45 15.74 -3.66
N GLY A 162 -2.50 16.42 -4.80
CA GLY A 162 -3.65 16.44 -5.70
C GLY A 162 -3.39 15.49 -6.86
N ARG A 163 -4.32 14.57 -7.13
CA ARG A 163 -4.15 13.55 -8.17
C ARG A 163 -5.37 13.48 -9.08
N ASP A 164 -5.12 13.41 -10.39
CA ASP A 164 -6.13 13.07 -11.39
C ASP A 164 -5.74 11.75 -12.08
N VAL A 165 -6.69 10.82 -12.13
CA VAL A 165 -6.59 9.52 -12.80
C VAL A 165 -7.66 9.44 -13.87
N ARG A 166 -7.30 9.10 -15.10
CA ARG A 166 -8.29 8.96 -16.16
C ARG A 166 -8.84 7.54 -16.19
N SER A 167 -10.16 7.42 -16.30
CA SER A 167 -10.77 6.13 -16.59
C SER A 167 -10.20 5.63 -17.93
N PRO A 168 -9.85 4.35 -18.10
CA PRO A 168 -9.24 3.94 -19.36
C PRO A 168 -10.22 3.73 -20.51
N ASP A 169 -11.53 3.90 -20.29
CA ASP A 169 -12.47 4.18 -21.40
C ASP A 169 -12.47 5.67 -21.80
N GLU A 170 -11.61 6.46 -21.16
CA GLU A 170 -11.32 7.87 -21.37
C GLU A 170 -12.48 8.83 -21.10
N LYS A 171 -13.58 8.35 -20.52
CA LYS A 171 -14.79 9.13 -20.29
C LYS A 171 -14.80 9.93 -19.01
N THR A 172 -14.16 9.44 -17.95
CA THR A 172 -14.25 10.03 -16.61
C THR A 172 -12.86 10.37 -16.08
N VAL A 173 -12.74 11.48 -15.37
CA VAL A 173 -11.53 11.81 -14.61
C VAL A 173 -11.84 11.69 -13.13
N PHE A 174 -11.10 10.82 -12.46
CA PHE A 174 -11.17 10.64 -11.03
C PHE A 174 -10.17 11.55 -10.34
N ARG A 175 -10.67 12.53 -9.59
CA ARG A 175 -9.87 13.45 -8.79
C ARG A 175 -9.82 12.98 -7.34
N THR A 176 -8.67 13.11 -6.72
CA THR A 176 -8.52 12.88 -5.28
C THR A 176 -7.49 13.83 -4.68
N THR A 177 -7.83 14.39 -3.53
CA THR A 177 -6.87 15.05 -2.63
C THR A 177 -6.41 14.02 -1.61
N LEU A 178 -5.11 13.80 -1.48
CA LEU A 178 -4.53 12.68 -0.75
C LEU A 178 -3.60 13.19 0.36
N LEU A 179 -3.84 12.80 1.61
CA LEU A 179 -2.79 12.81 2.63
C LEU A 179 -1.92 11.59 2.43
N ARG A 180 -0.64 11.78 2.13
CA ARG A 180 0.37 10.71 2.10
C ARG A 180 1.33 10.90 3.28
N TYR A 181 1.49 9.88 4.10
CA TYR A 181 2.32 9.94 5.30
C TYR A 181 3.13 8.67 5.50
N ARG A 182 4.19 8.76 6.31
CA ARG A 182 4.99 7.60 6.71
C ARG A 182 5.23 7.56 8.20
N THR A 183 5.36 6.34 8.73
CA THR A 183 5.70 6.12 10.14
C THR A 183 6.54 4.85 10.31
N LYS A 184 7.25 4.79 11.43
CA LYS A 184 8.05 3.64 11.86
C LYS A 184 7.63 3.26 13.26
N MET A 185 7.34 1.98 13.48
CA MET A 185 6.96 1.43 14.77
C MET A 185 7.71 0.12 14.99
N THR A 186 8.12 -0.17 16.23
CA THR A 186 8.64 -1.49 16.59
C THR A 186 7.57 -2.18 17.41
N GLU A 187 7.17 -3.38 17.00
CA GLU A 187 6.10 -4.14 17.65
C GLU A 187 6.48 -5.61 17.88
N LYS A 188 5.80 -6.25 18.82
CA LYS A 188 5.86 -7.70 18.95
C LYS A 188 5.09 -8.30 17.79
N VAL A 189 5.65 -9.31 17.11
CA VAL A 189 4.93 -10.07 16.08
C VAL A 189 3.91 -10.92 16.83
N LEU A 190 2.67 -10.43 16.91
CA LEU A 190 1.60 -11.15 17.61
C LEU A 190 0.83 -12.07 16.66
N ARG A 191 0.68 -11.70 15.38
CA ARG A 191 -0.02 -12.49 14.34
C ARG A 191 0.45 -12.09 12.95
N LEU A 192 1.10 -13.00 12.23
CA LEU A 192 1.21 -12.94 10.77
C LEU A 192 0.56 -14.22 10.25
N PRO A 193 -0.48 -14.15 9.41
CA PRO A 193 -0.97 -15.34 8.71
C PRO A 193 0.19 -15.87 7.88
N ASP A 194 0.61 -17.11 8.12
CA ASP A 194 1.51 -17.78 7.21
C ASP A 194 0.75 -18.04 5.90
N SER A 195 1.16 -17.38 4.83
CA SER A 195 0.60 -17.57 3.48
C SER A 195 0.72 -19.03 3.03
N ALA A 196 1.65 -19.81 3.59
CA ALA A 196 1.84 -21.23 3.29
C ALA A 196 0.95 -22.20 4.10
N SER A 197 0.41 -21.77 5.25
CA SER A 197 -0.25 -22.68 6.20
C SER A 197 -1.76 -22.83 5.99
N LEU A 198 -2.36 -22.07 5.07
CA LEU A 198 -3.81 -22.13 4.80
C LEU A 198 -4.20 -23.18 3.74
N LEU A 199 -3.22 -23.84 3.11
CA LEU A 199 -3.46 -24.91 2.14
C LEU A 199 -3.41 -26.32 2.77
N SER A 200 -3.02 -26.43 4.04
CA SER A 200 -2.93 -27.69 4.78
C SER A 200 -4.07 -27.81 5.79
N SER A 201 -5.09 -28.59 5.43
CA SER A 201 -5.95 -29.36 6.34
C SER A 201 -6.07 -28.87 7.80
N GLY A 202 -7.16 -28.15 8.11
CA GLY A 202 -7.91 -28.34 9.36
C GLY A 202 -7.33 -27.92 10.72
N GLU A 203 -6.06 -27.52 10.84
CA GLU A 203 -5.49 -27.06 12.12
C GLU A 203 -4.82 -25.69 11.98
N THR A 204 -5.61 -24.64 12.20
CA THR A 204 -5.14 -23.24 12.22
C THR A 204 -4.45 -22.88 13.55
N THR A 205 -3.46 -23.65 13.99
CA THR A 205 -2.57 -23.20 15.06
C THR A 205 -1.51 -22.28 14.45
N VAL A 206 -1.82 -20.98 14.40
CA VAL A 206 -0.82 -19.94 14.18
C VAL A 206 0.20 -20.05 15.31
N GLU A 207 1.36 -20.65 15.04
CA GLU A 207 2.41 -20.82 16.04
C GLU A 207 2.94 -19.45 16.46
N PHE A 208 2.60 -19.04 17.68
CA PHE A 208 3.21 -17.90 18.31
C PHE A 208 4.68 -18.22 18.56
N ASN A 209 5.59 -17.61 17.79
CA ASN A 209 7.01 -17.70 18.09
C ASN A 209 7.41 -16.49 18.96
N PRO A 210 7.54 -16.66 20.30
CA PRO A 210 7.85 -15.56 21.22
C PRO A 210 9.21 -14.91 20.95
N ARG A 211 10.07 -15.57 20.17
CA ARG A 211 11.40 -15.09 19.80
C ARG A 211 11.37 -14.11 18.64
N LEU A 212 10.29 -14.04 17.86
CA LEU A 212 10.23 -13.11 16.72
C LEU A 212 9.77 -11.71 17.15
N ARG A 213 10.39 -10.71 16.55
CA ARG A 213 10.03 -9.29 16.66
C ARG A 213 10.00 -8.68 15.27
N ALA A 214 9.26 -7.59 15.11
CA ALA A 214 9.20 -6.87 13.85
C ALA A 214 9.43 -5.39 14.03
N THR A 215 10.24 -4.83 13.14
CA THR A 215 10.22 -3.40 12.88
C THR A 215 9.29 -3.14 11.71
N ARG A 216 8.21 -2.42 11.96
CA ARG A 216 7.16 -2.11 10.99
C ARG A 216 7.36 -0.69 10.45
N TYR A 217 7.39 -0.61 9.13
CA TYR A 217 7.42 0.64 8.38
C TYR A 217 6.12 0.77 7.61
N VAL A 218 5.53 1.96 7.63
CA VAL A 218 4.21 2.19 7.04
C VAL A 218 4.26 3.39 6.12
N ILE A 219 3.69 3.26 4.93
CA ILE A 219 3.27 4.36 4.07
C ILE A 219 1.75 4.34 4.02
N GLY A 220 1.13 5.38 4.57
CA GLY A 220 -0.32 5.57 4.51
C GLY A 220 -0.71 6.57 3.44
N THR A 221 -1.89 6.38 2.86
CA THR A 221 -2.53 7.32 1.95
C THR A 221 -4.03 7.37 2.24
N GLN A 222 -4.59 8.56 2.40
CA GLN A 222 -6.01 8.75 2.75
C GLN A 222 -6.59 9.92 1.94
N SER A 223 -7.76 9.74 1.35
CA SER A 223 -8.49 10.80 0.67
C SER A 223 -8.97 11.86 1.66
N LEU A 224 -8.89 13.11 1.23
CA LEU A 224 -9.30 14.34 1.93
C LEU A 224 -10.25 15.14 1.02
N ASN A 225 -11.14 14.42 0.34
CA ASN A 225 -11.99 15.04 -0.67
C ASN A 225 -12.90 16.09 -0.02
N PRO A 226 -13.24 17.17 -0.75
CA PRO A 226 -14.13 18.21 -0.24
C PRO A 226 -15.54 17.66 -0.05
N ALA A 227 -16.20 18.06 1.05
CA ALA A 227 -17.54 17.56 1.43
C ALA A 227 -18.67 18.07 0.51
N ALA A 228 -18.42 19.14 -0.24
CA ALA A 228 -19.25 19.64 -1.31
C ALA A 228 -18.42 19.60 -2.60
N ASN A 229 -19.05 19.63 -3.78
CA ASN A 229 -18.36 19.75 -5.08
C ASN A 229 -17.57 21.09 -5.24
N SER A 230 -17.22 21.78 -4.15
CA SER A 230 -16.21 22.83 -4.09
C SER A 230 -14.86 22.26 -4.52
N GLY A 231 -14.19 22.90 -5.49
CA GLY A 231 -13.06 22.29 -6.20
C GLY A 231 -13.57 21.51 -7.41
N ALA A 232 -13.99 22.24 -8.43
CA ALA A 232 -14.51 21.67 -9.68
C ALA A 232 -14.07 22.49 -10.89
N LYS A 233 -12.97 23.24 -10.77
CA LYS A 233 -12.38 23.85 -11.95
C LYS A 233 -11.90 22.71 -12.84
N LEU A 234 -12.70 22.41 -13.87
CA LEU A 234 -12.28 21.66 -15.03
C LEU A 234 -11.02 22.36 -15.51
N LEU A 235 -9.92 21.61 -15.58
CA LEU A 235 -8.67 22.20 -16.00
C LEU A 235 -8.89 22.75 -17.42
N PRO A 236 -8.46 24.00 -17.71
CA PRO A 236 -8.39 24.43 -19.09
C PRO A 236 -7.53 23.44 -19.86
N GLU A 237 -7.93 23.10 -21.09
CA GLU A 237 -7.31 22.13 -21.99
C GLU A 237 -5.79 22.04 -21.78
N ARG A 238 -5.35 21.08 -20.96
CA ARG A 238 -3.99 20.57 -21.04
C ARG A 238 -4.05 19.48 -22.09
N ALA A 239 -3.17 19.57 -23.09
CA ALA A 239 -3.19 18.77 -24.32
C ALA A 239 -3.65 17.32 -24.08
N GLY A 240 -4.83 16.97 -24.61
CA GLY A 240 -5.40 15.62 -24.54
C GLY A 240 -6.61 15.41 -23.61
N ILE A 241 -7.07 16.42 -22.86
CA ILE A 241 -8.30 16.33 -22.07
C ILE A 241 -9.47 16.88 -22.90
N GLU A 242 -10.42 16.02 -23.27
CA GLU A 242 -11.68 16.50 -23.85
C GLU A 242 -12.43 17.34 -22.79
N PRO A 243 -12.86 18.58 -23.10
CA PRO A 243 -13.49 19.50 -22.14
C PRO A 243 -14.78 18.98 -21.46
N SER A 244 -15.30 17.83 -21.91
CA SER A 244 -16.60 17.27 -21.52
C SER A 244 -16.52 16.05 -20.58
N ALA A 245 -15.33 15.55 -20.24
CA ALA A 245 -15.22 14.37 -19.38
C ALA A 245 -15.75 14.65 -17.96
N PRO A 246 -16.77 13.93 -17.45
CA PRO A 246 -17.21 14.05 -16.06
C PRO A 246 -16.06 13.89 -15.08
N LEU A 247 -16.00 14.80 -14.09
CA LEU A 247 -15.07 14.72 -12.97
C LEU A 247 -15.79 14.09 -11.78
N VAL A 248 -15.19 13.07 -11.19
CA VAL A 248 -15.71 12.36 -10.02
C VAL A 248 -14.64 12.36 -8.92
N TRP A 249 -15.05 12.70 -7.70
CA TRP A 249 -14.19 12.58 -6.53
C TRP A 249 -14.10 11.12 -6.11
N ALA A 250 -12.90 10.54 -6.17
CA ALA A 250 -12.68 9.16 -5.78
C ALA A 250 -12.16 9.08 -4.34
N GLU A 251 -12.73 8.18 -3.54
CA GLU A 251 -12.29 7.91 -2.16
C GLU A 251 -11.23 6.81 -2.14
N LEU A 252 -10.17 7.02 -1.36
CA LEU A 252 -9.06 6.08 -1.24
C LEU A 252 -8.53 6.06 0.20
N ALA A 253 -8.42 4.86 0.78
CA ALA A 253 -7.68 4.62 2.01
C ALA A 253 -6.71 3.47 1.74
N LEU A 254 -5.42 3.66 2.01
CA LEU A 254 -4.38 2.71 1.65
C LEU A 254 -3.26 2.71 2.69
N ILE A 255 -2.75 1.54 3.01
CA ILE A 255 -1.56 1.35 3.81
C ILE A 255 -0.68 0.29 3.14
N ILE A 256 0.59 0.65 2.94
CA ILE A 256 1.68 -0.29 2.62
C ILE A 256 2.47 -0.49 3.90
N GLU A 257 2.65 -1.74 4.29
CA GLU A 257 3.43 -2.13 5.46
C GLU A 257 4.59 -3.01 5.03
N LEU A 258 5.77 -2.65 5.50
CA LEU A 258 6.96 -3.50 5.42
C LEU A 258 7.40 -3.86 6.83
N LEU A 259 7.34 -5.15 7.14
CA LEU A 259 7.71 -5.70 8.43
C LEU A 259 9.04 -6.44 8.27
N GLN A 260 10.09 -5.85 8.83
CA GLN A 260 11.39 -6.52 9.01
C GLN A 260 11.27 -7.47 10.21
N VAL A 261 11.17 -8.77 9.96
CA VAL A 261 11.05 -9.77 11.01
C VAL A 261 12.43 -10.33 11.35
N TYR A 262 12.77 -10.30 12.64
CA TYR A 262 14.03 -10.76 13.17
C TYR A 262 13.83 -11.61 14.43
N ASP A 263 14.78 -12.49 14.71
CA ASP A 263 14.84 -13.23 15.96
C ASP A 263 15.48 -12.35 17.05
N CYS A 264 14.78 -12.11 18.15
CA CYS A 264 15.23 -11.21 19.19
C CYS A 264 16.29 -11.79 20.13
N VAL A 265 16.56 -13.10 20.05
CA VAL A 265 17.60 -13.78 20.83
C VAL A 265 18.92 -13.72 20.08
N THR A 266 18.89 -14.05 18.79
CA THR A 266 20.08 -14.07 17.91
C THR A 266 20.38 -12.72 17.28
N GLY A 267 19.37 -11.86 17.14
CA GLY A 267 19.46 -10.60 16.40
C GLY A 267 19.39 -10.77 14.88
N GLU A 268 19.25 -11.99 14.38
CA GLU A 268 19.25 -12.27 12.93
C GLU A 268 17.93 -11.90 12.28
N ASP A 269 18.03 -11.20 11.15
CA ASP A 269 16.93 -10.99 10.22
C ASP A 269 16.47 -12.33 9.62
N LYS A 270 15.16 -12.57 9.61
CA LYS A 270 14.57 -13.85 9.16
C LYS A 270 13.82 -13.71 7.84
N TYR A 271 13.03 -12.66 7.68
CA TYR A 271 12.29 -12.37 6.45
C TYR A 271 11.69 -10.97 6.48
N VAL A 272 11.32 -10.48 5.31
CA VAL A 272 10.49 -9.29 5.14
C VAL A 272 9.07 -9.72 4.79
N HIS A 273 8.09 -9.24 5.54
CA HIS A 273 6.69 -9.41 5.19
C HIS A 273 6.12 -8.10 4.69
N VAL A 274 5.58 -8.11 3.48
CA VAL A 274 4.92 -6.96 2.87
C VAL A 274 3.41 -7.16 2.92
N ARG A 275 2.71 -6.12 3.35
CA ARG A 275 1.25 -6.08 3.35
C ARG A 275 0.77 -4.81 2.68
N TRP A 276 -0.14 -4.97 1.72
CA TRP A 276 -0.78 -3.86 1.04
C TRP A 276 -2.28 -3.95 1.26
N SER A 277 -2.86 -2.98 1.95
CA SER A 277 -4.27 -3.03 2.34
C SER A 277 -4.95 -1.71 2.09
N GLY A 278 -6.19 -1.75 1.61
CA GLY A 278 -6.88 -0.53 1.23
C GLY A 278 -8.35 -0.70 0.98
N THR A 279 -9.02 0.45 0.89
CA THR A 279 -10.34 0.60 0.30
C THR A 279 -10.33 1.70 -0.75
N THR A 280 -11.19 1.56 -1.74
CA THR A 280 -11.36 2.56 -2.79
C THR A 280 -12.81 2.65 -3.23
N ASN A 281 -13.28 3.83 -3.61
CA ASN A 281 -14.58 4.04 -4.23
C ASN A 281 -14.47 5.03 -5.39
N TYR A 282 -14.74 4.56 -6.61
CA TYR A 282 -14.70 5.34 -7.84
C TYR A 282 -16.11 5.65 -8.39
N GLY A 283 -17.15 5.46 -7.58
CA GLY A 283 -18.51 5.91 -7.89
C GLY A 283 -19.38 4.93 -8.69
N SER A 284 -18.83 3.89 -9.33
CA SER A 284 -19.62 2.85 -10.00
C SER A 284 -19.09 1.44 -9.76
N THR A 285 -19.95 0.44 -9.93
CA THR A 285 -19.57 -0.98 -9.83
C THR A 285 -18.63 -1.41 -10.95
N PHE A 286 -18.78 -0.85 -12.15
CA PHE A 286 -17.86 -1.08 -13.25
C PHE A 286 -16.45 -0.60 -12.88
N ASP A 287 -16.33 0.61 -12.35
CA ASP A 287 -15.06 1.19 -11.93
C ASP A 287 -14.46 0.45 -10.73
N ALA A 288 -15.28 -0.11 -9.85
CA ALA A 288 -14.82 -0.95 -8.75
C ALA A 288 -14.16 -2.24 -9.25
N HIS A 289 -14.83 -3.00 -10.13
CA HIS A 289 -14.26 -4.22 -10.72
C HIS A 289 -12.98 -3.93 -11.49
N ARG A 290 -12.97 -2.83 -12.23
CA ARG A 290 -11.79 -2.36 -12.95
C ARG A 290 -10.64 -2.02 -12.01
N ASN A 291 -10.89 -1.18 -11.01
CA ASN A 291 -9.88 -0.78 -10.05
C ASN A 291 -9.32 -1.99 -9.28
N ALA A 292 -10.13 -3.01 -8.99
CA ALA A 292 -9.65 -4.24 -8.38
C ALA A 292 -8.61 -4.98 -9.23
N ALA A 293 -8.70 -4.91 -10.57
CA ALA A 293 -7.67 -5.40 -11.47
C ALA A 293 -6.46 -4.46 -11.53
N ASP A 294 -6.68 -3.15 -11.60
CA ASP A 294 -5.61 -2.15 -11.63
C ASP A 294 -4.73 -2.22 -10.37
N VAL A 295 -5.32 -2.47 -9.20
CA VAL A 295 -4.58 -2.69 -7.94
C VAL A 295 -3.63 -3.89 -8.07
N VAL A 296 -4.07 -5.03 -8.61
CA VAL A 296 -3.20 -6.19 -8.82
C VAL A 296 -2.04 -5.81 -9.74
N THR A 297 -2.32 -5.16 -10.87
CA THR A 297 -1.25 -4.77 -11.80
C THR A 297 -0.28 -3.75 -11.18
N SER A 298 -0.78 -2.84 -10.35
CA SER A 298 0.04 -1.86 -9.63
C SER A 298 0.98 -2.54 -8.64
N ILE A 299 0.50 -3.57 -7.95
CA ILE A 299 1.31 -4.37 -7.02
C ILE A 299 2.43 -5.11 -7.77
N MET A 300 2.11 -5.71 -8.92
CA MET A 300 3.11 -6.43 -9.71
C MET A 300 4.18 -5.50 -10.27
N ARG A 301 3.78 -4.31 -10.79
CA ARG A 301 4.74 -3.29 -11.24
C ARG A 301 5.60 -2.79 -10.09
N TRP A 302 5.00 -2.51 -8.95
CA TRP A 302 5.74 -2.10 -7.76
C TRP A 302 6.76 -3.15 -7.31
N GLU A 303 6.39 -4.43 -7.27
CA GLU A 303 7.34 -5.50 -6.93
C GLU A 303 8.50 -5.56 -7.93
N LEU A 304 8.19 -5.49 -9.23
CA LEU A 304 9.19 -5.54 -10.29
C LEU A 304 10.16 -4.35 -10.24
N ASP A 305 9.65 -3.14 -9.98
CA ASP A 305 10.46 -1.92 -10.01
C ASP A 305 11.18 -1.64 -8.67
N THR A 306 10.65 -2.15 -7.56
CA THR A 306 11.15 -1.83 -6.21
C THR A 306 11.83 -3.00 -5.52
N ILE A 307 11.22 -4.19 -5.58
CA ILE A 307 11.71 -5.38 -4.85
C ILE A 307 12.73 -6.14 -5.67
N ALA A 308 12.47 -6.38 -6.96
CA ALA A 308 13.39 -7.17 -7.78
C ALA A 308 14.82 -6.58 -7.85
N PRO A 309 15.03 -5.26 -8.01
CA PRO A 309 16.36 -4.67 -7.95
C PRO A 309 17.00 -4.82 -6.57
N ALA A 310 16.23 -4.71 -5.49
CA ALA A 310 16.74 -4.91 -4.13
C ALA A 310 17.20 -6.37 -3.90
N ILE A 311 16.48 -7.35 -4.45
CA ILE A 311 16.92 -8.76 -4.43
C ILE A 311 18.25 -8.92 -5.19
N GLN A 312 18.36 -8.35 -6.39
CA GLN A 312 19.60 -8.44 -7.20
C GLN A 312 20.80 -7.83 -6.48
N LEU A 313 20.64 -6.64 -5.88
CA LEU A 313 21.68 -5.99 -5.09
C LEU A 313 22.09 -6.83 -3.87
N SER A 314 21.11 -7.41 -3.16
CA SER A 314 21.40 -8.31 -2.03
C SER A 314 22.20 -9.55 -2.45
N LEU A 315 21.86 -10.16 -3.59
CA LEU A 315 22.59 -11.32 -4.11
C LEU A 315 24.03 -10.97 -4.52
N LEU A 316 24.23 -9.85 -5.23
CA LEU A 316 25.56 -9.35 -5.60
C LEU A 316 26.43 -9.07 -4.37
N ASN A 317 25.84 -8.48 -3.32
CA ASN A 317 26.56 -8.20 -2.08
C ASN A 317 26.99 -9.48 -1.35
N MET A 318 26.24 -10.58 -1.48
CA MET A 318 26.62 -11.88 -0.93
C MET A 318 27.76 -12.54 -1.72
N GLU A 319 27.83 -12.35 -3.03
CA GLU A 319 28.94 -12.85 -3.86
C GLU A 319 30.25 -12.14 -3.53
N VAL A 320 30.22 -10.81 -3.35
CA VAL A 320 31.40 -10.00 -3.03
C VAL A 320 31.96 -10.28 -1.63
N THR A 321 31.11 -10.62 -0.66
CA THR A 321 31.57 -11.03 0.68
C THR A 321 32.09 -12.47 0.70
N GLY A 322 31.56 -13.36 -0.15
CA GLY A 322 32.06 -14.72 -0.33
C GLY A 322 33.45 -14.82 -0.97
N GLU A 323 33.83 -13.87 -1.84
CA GLU A 323 35.17 -13.84 -2.45
C GLU A 323 36.29 -13.36 -1.50
N ARG A 324 35.97 -12.68 -0.40
CA ARG A 324 37.01 -12.17 0.53
C ARG A 324 37.52 -13.21 1.54
N ASP A 325 36.82 -14.32 1.73
CA ASP A 325 37.18 -15.35 2.71
C ASP A 325 38.15 -16.44 2.17
N VAL A 326 38.55 -16.39 0.89
CA VAL A 326 39.37 -17.46 0.28
C VAL A 326 40.88 -17.12 0.19
N THR A 327 41.33 -15.92 0.59
CA THR A 327 42.75 -15.52 0.40
C THR A 327 43.57 -15.19 1.65
N GLN A 328 43.15 -15.60 2.86
CA GLN A 328 43.98 -15.43 4.07
C GLN A 328 44.13 -16.69 4.94
N GLU A 329 44.33 -17.88 4.35
CA GLU A 329 44.88 -19.04 5.08
C GLU A 329 45.89 -19.83 4.26
N THR A 330 46.94 -19.20 3.72
CA THR A 330 48.20 -19.93 3.49
C THR A 330 49.37 -18.98 3.63
N GLY A 331 50.04 -19.02 4.78
CA GLY A 331 51.31 -18.32 4.92
C GLY A 331 51.77 -18.08 6.34
N LYS A 332 51.86 -19.13 7.17
CA LYS A 332 52.89 -19.18 8.22
C LYS A 332 53.19 -20.60 8.69
N SER A 333 54.47 -20.92 8.59
CA SER A 333 55.25 -21.89 9.37
C SER A 333 55.22 -23.37 8.94
N ALA A 334 56.31 -23.85 8.33
CA ALA A 334 57.43 -24.42 9.08
C ALA A 334 58.51 -25.04 8.16
N ALA A 335 59.74 -24.52 8.25
CA ALA A 335 61.07 -25.18 8.25
C ALA A 335 62.10 -24.32 7.52
#